data_AF-A0A1V6TH72-F1
#
_entry.id   AF-A0A1V6TH72-F1
#
_cell.length_a   1.000
_cell.length_b   1.000
_cell.length_c   1.000
_cell.angle_alpha   90.00
_cell.angle_beta   90.00
_cell.angle_gamma   90.00
#
_symmetry.space_group_name_H-M   'P 1'
#
loop_
_entity.id
_entity.type
_entity.pdbx_description
1 polymer ?
#
loop_
_entity_poly.entity_id
_entity_poly.type
_entity_poly.pdbx_seq_one_letter_code
_entity_poly.pdbx_strand_id
1 'polypeptide(L)'
;MLVRTGRSAYRLGCYNSQWIRRNSSYPVQRFAELASRPTSRHQIYQSLSTDPYVNLSIEHFLLENAPADSSILFLYINRPCVVIGRNQNPWLETDLRALHNDRQPNPDEHTHTQLDQDESAVFVRRRSGGGAVFHDEGNLNYSVISPRTSFTRDKHAEMVVRALHRAGAINTSVNERHDIVITPDEEMRKDPNEPPTRKISGSAFKLTRHRALHHGTCLLDSPNIHDLGRFLRSPARGFILAKGVESVRSPVGNVSRAMADTFFSMQGVMDNVIEEFVRLYGVHSDALLRARRARALEPEIFAGDSWVSGTVGEAQGEQEPAIGKGIAELRSLDWKYTQTPQFTFSTYPIEDDPRERPPLPSSLPSSTRAFLRVKHGAIIESDISVSSDESLASEQASRVHQVLNGQKLHEITCDRWIEMLQQGFAGTDGADEFIVEDLARYLGNMLGG
;
A
#
# COMPACT_ATOMS: atom_id res chain seq x y z
N MET A 1 72.70 -44.90 -40.94
CA MET A 1 72.61 -45.43 -39.56
C MET A 1 71.64 -44.53 -38.78
N LEU A 2 70.93 -45.06 -37.77
CA LEU A 2 69.72 -44.42 -37.21
C LEU A 2 69.97 -43.19 -36.31
N VAL A 3 69.13 -42.17 -36.51
CA VAL A 3 68.29 -41.48 -35.51
C VAL A 3 68.85 -41.19 -34.10
N ARG A 4 68.91 -39.90 -33.75
CA ARG A 4 68.22 -39.38 -32.55
C ARG A 4 67.80 -37.92 -32.71
N THR A 5 66.63 -37.58 -32.15
CA THR A 5 65.86 -36.38 -32.47
C THR A 5 65.89 -35.34 -31.35
N GLY A 6 65.95 -34.06 -31.70
CA GLY A 6 65.66 -32.94 -30.81
C GLY A 6 64.83 -31.86 -31.51
N ARG A 7 63.51 -31.86 -31.32
CA ARG A 7 62.63 -30.78 -31.79
C ARG A 7 62.52 -29.72 -30.69
N SER A 8 62.93 -28.48 -30.99
CA SER A 8 62.53 -27.32 -30.20
C SER A 8 61.09 -26.95 -30.55
N ALA A 9 60.22 -26.89 -29.55
CA ALA A 9 58.80 -26.56 -29.74
C ALA A 9 58.51 -25.14 -29.26
N TYR A 10 58.05 -24.29 -30.17
CA TYR A 10 57.52 -22.97 -29.85
C TYR A 10 56.30 -23.12 -28.93
N ARG A 11 56.39 -22.62 -27.69
CA ARG A 11 55.21 -22.44 -26.83
C ARG A 11 54.63 -21.05 -27.04
N LEU A 12 53.53 -20.99 -27.80
CA LEU A 12 52.55 -19.92 -27.68
C LEU A 12 51.98 -19.97 -26.26
N GLY A 13 52.34 -18.98 -25.43
CA GLY A 13 51.78 -18.82 -24.09
C GLY A 13 50.38 -18.23 -24.19
N CYS A 14 49.35 -19.05 -24.00
CA CYS A 14 47.98 -18.57 -23.90
C CYS A 14 47.84 -17.56 -22.75
N TYR A 15 47.31 -16.37 -23.04
CA TYR A 15 46.82 -15.46 -22.01
C TYR A 15 45.63 -16.11 -21.31
N ASN A 16 45.91 -16.77 -20.20
CA ASN A 16 44.87 -17.32 -19.33
C ASN A 16 44.28 -16.15 -18.52
N SER A 17 43.30 -15.46 -19.11
CA SER A 17 42.49 -14.47 -18.40
C SER A 17 41.67 -15.17 -17.33
N GLN A 18 42.28 -15.32 -16.15
CA GLN A 18 41.57 -15.74 -14.95
C GLN A 18 40.48 -14.70 -14.67
N TRP A 19 39.23 -15.08 -14.96
CA TRP A 19 38.05 -14.33 -14.54
C TRP A 19 37.94 -14.43 -13.02
N ILE A 20 38.62 -13.51 -12.32
CA ILE A 20 38.52 -13.35 -10.87
C ILE A 20 37.05 -13.07 -10.57
N ARG A 21 36.38 -13.99 -9.85
CA ARG A 21 35.02 -13.78 -9.36
C ARG A 21 35.01 -12.62 -8.36
N ARG A 22 34.74 -11.41 -8.84
CA ARG A 22 34.41 -10.24 -8.01
C ARG A 22 33.00 -10.41 -7.45
N ASN A 23 32.82 -11.35 -6.55
CA ASN A 23 31.58 -11.57 -5.79
C ASN A 23 31.90 -11.18 -4.34
N SER A 24 31.85 -9.87 -4.08
CA SER A 24 32.20 -9.29 -2.79
C SER A 24 30.94 -9.16 -1.92
N SER A 25 31.05 -9.55 -0.65
CA SER A 25 30.10 -9.14 0.38
C SER A 25 30.44 -7.74 0.86
N TYR A 26 29.42 -6.97 1.23
CA TYR A 26 29.51 -5.62 1.75
C TYR A 26 28.56 -5.47 2.95
N PRO A 27 28.96 -4.68 3.97
CA PRO A 27 28.10 -4.37 5.11
C PRO A 27 26.89 -3.55 4.67
N VAL A 28 25.75 -3.69 5.38
CA VAL A 28 24.44 -3.10 5.02
C VAL A 28 24.45 -1.59 4.82
N GLN A 29 25.36 -0.87 5.48
CA GLN A 29 25.60 0.57 5.34
C GLN A 29 25.96 0.96 3.89
N ARG A 30 26.55 0.04 3.12
CA ARG A 30 26.93 0.25 1.71
C ARG A 30 25.73 0.19 0.74
N PHE A 31 24.51 -0.06 1.24
CA PHE A 31 23.28 -0.16 0.44
C PHE A 31 23.12 1.01 -0.53
N ALA A 32 23.11 2.24 -0.01
CA ALA A 32 22.81 3.45 -0.78
C ALA A 32 23.81 3.66 -1.93
N GLU A 33 25.11 3.47 -1.65
CA GLU A 33 26.18 3.54 -2.66
C GLU A 33 26.01 2.44 -3.72
N LEU A 34 25.78 1.19 -3.32
CA LEU A 34 25.69 0.06 -4.26
C LEU A 34 24.43 0.12 -5.13
N ALA A 35 23.30 0.56 -4.58
CA ALA A 35 22.06 0.77 -5.32
C ALA A 35 22.19 1.90 -6.35
N SER A 36 22.91 2.98 -5.99
CA SER A 36 23.14 4.16 -6.84
C SER A 36 24.33 4.02 -7.80
N ARG A 37 25.21 3.02 -7.58
CA ARG A 37 26.45 2.80 -8.34
C ARG A 37 26.16 2.70 -9.85
N PRO A 38 26.80 3.51 -10.72
CA PRO A 38 26.49 3.57 -12.15
C PRO A 38 26.61 2.26 -12.94
N THR A 39 27.29 1.23 -12.42
CA THR A 39 27.39 -0.10 -13.04
C THR A 39 26.33 -1.09 -12.57
N SER A 40 25.58 -0.80 -11.50
CA SER A 40 24.56 -1.68 -10.93
C SER A 40 23.29 -1.76 -11.81
N ARG A 41 23.40 -2.44 -12.96
CA ARG A 41 22.35 -2.62 -13.96
C ARG A 41 21.21 -3.52 -13.49
N HIS A 42 21.51 -4.54 -12.68
CA HIS A 42 20.53 -5.51 -12.21
C HIS A 42 20.57 -5.63 -10.69
N GLN A 43 19.45 -5.39 -10.01
CA GLN A 43 19.42 -5.34 -8.54
C GLN A 43 18.27 -6.19 -7.99
N ILE A 44 18.53 -6.97 -6.92
CA ILE A 44 17.52 -7.86 -6.31
C ILE A 44 17.57 -7.69 -4.78
N TYR A 45 16.52 -7.11 -4.21
CA TYR A 45 16.39 -6.85 -2.79
C TYR A 45 15.20 -7.59 -2.18
N GLN A 46 15.37 -8.10 -0.96
CA GLN A 46 14.28 -8.62 -0.13
C GLN A 46 14.25 -7.85 1.18
N SER A 47 13.07 -7.38 1.59
CA SER A 47 12.92 -6.78 2.91
C SER A 47 12.83 -7.84 4.02
N LEU A 48 13.49 -7.54 5.12
CA LEU A 48 13.31 -8.19 6.43
C LEU A 48 12.38 -7.37 7.33
N SER A 49 12.07 -6.11 6.97
CA SER A 49 11.09 -5.28 7.69
C SER A 49 9.67 -5.62 7.27
N THR A 50 8.78 -5.73 8.25
CA THR A 50 7.32 -5.79 8.06
C THR A 50 6.66 -4.40 8.13
N ASP A 51 7.43 -3.32 8.36
CA ASP A 51 6.88 -1.97 8.44
C ASP A 51 6.60 -1.40 7.03
N PRO A 52 5.34 -1.07 6.69
CA PRO A 52 4.99 -0.55 5.37
C PRO A 52 5.59 0.84 5.08
N TYR A 53 5.87 1.65 6.10
CA TYR A 53 6.53 2.94 5.96
C TYR A 53 8.00 2.77 5.57
N VAL A 54 8.69 1.77 6.14
CA VAL A 54 10.08 1.42 5.79
C VAL A 54 10.12 0.86 4.37
N ASN A 55 9.29 -0.13 4.08
CA ASN A 55 9.24 -0.78 2.76
C ASN A 55 8.94 0.22 1.62
N LEU A 56 7.92 1.09 1.77
CA LEU A 56 7.60 2.11 0.77
C LEU A 56 8.64 3.25 0.67
N SER A 57 9.48 3.42 1.67
CA SER A 57 10.57 4.42 1.64
C SER A 57 11.84 3.86 0.99
N ILE A 58 12.16 2.58 1.22
CA ILE A 58 13.19 1.85 0.47
C ILE A 58 12.80 1.77 -1.01
N GLU A 59 11.54 1.42 -1.32
CA GLU A 59 11.01 1.45 -2.68
C GLU A 59 11.21 2.81 -3.36
N HIS A 60 10.87 3.90 -2.66
CA HIS A 60 11.02 5.25 -3.20
C HIS A 60 12.49 5.62 -3.40
N PHE A 61 13.38 5.28 -2.46
CA PHE A 61 14.81 5.50 -2.59
C PHE A 61 15.39 4.78 -3.82
N LEU A 62 15.02 3.51 -4.01
CA LEU A 62 15.42 2.70 -5.16
C LEU A 62 14.89 3.27 -6.49
N LEU A 63 13.73 3.95 -6.49
CA LEU A 63 13.19 4.60 -7.68
C LEU A 63 14.00 5.84 -8.08
N GLU A 64 14.30 6.72 -7.11
CA GLU A 64 14.92 8.03 -7.39
C GLU A 64 16.45 7.96 -7.58
N ASN A 65 17.15 7.08 -6.84
CA ASN A 65 18.62 7.13 -6.76
C ASN A 65 19.35 6.09 -7.64
N ALA A 66 18.70 4.98 -7.99
CA ALA A 66 19.35 3.94 -8.79
C ALA A 66 19.46 4.32 -10.28
N PRO A 67 20.46 3.80 -11.03
CA PRO A 67 20.74 4.22 -12.41
C PRO A 67 19.51 4.14 -13.32
N ALA A 68 19.36 5.12 -14.21
CA ALA A 68 18.18 5.26 -15.09
C ALA A 68 17.94 4.05 -16.01
N ASP A 69 19.02 3.35 -16.39
CA ASP A 69 19.00 2.14 -17.22
C ASP A 69 18.98 0.82 -16.41
N SER A 70 18.96 0.90 -15.07
CA SER A 70 18.93 -0.29 -14.20
C SER A 70 17.52 -0.86 -14.02
N SER A 71 17.46 -2.18 -13.88
CA SER A 71 16.27 -2.97 -13.55
C SER A 71 16.42 -3.58 -12.16
N ILE A 72 15.38 -3.43 -11.34
CA ILE A 72 15.39 -3.75 -9.91
C ILE A 72 14.16 -4.59 -9.58
N LEU A 73 14.35 -5.69 -8.85
CA LEU A 73 13.30 -6.39 -8.13
C LEU A 73 13.44 -6.09 -6.63
N PHE A 74 12.36 -5.65 -6.01
CA PHE A 74 12.25 -5.52 -4.55
C PHE A 74 11.02 -6.30 -4.07
N LEU A 75 11.22 -7.26 -3.16
CA LEU A 75 10.14 -8.06 -2.56
C LEU A 75 10.01 -7.73 -1.08
N TYR A 76 8.76 -7.57 -0.61
CA TYR A 76 8.48 -7.29 0.81
C TYR A 76 7.11 -7.80 1.23
N ILE A 77 6.97 -8.08 2.52
CA ILE A 77 5.71 -8.45 3.18
C ILE A 77 5.51 -7.39 4.28
N ASN A 78 4.28 -6.96 4.52
CA ASN A 78 3.99 -5.99 5.58
C ASN A 78 3.16 -6.65 6.67
N ARG A 79 3.29 -6.15 7.90
CA ARG A 79 2.31 -6.38 8.97
C ARG A 79 0.93 -5.82 8.56
N PRO A 80 -0.16 -6.17 9.26
CA PRO A 80 -1.50 -5.66 9.01
C PRO A 80 -1.51 -4.15 8.70
N CYS A 81 -1.94 -3.80 7.48
CA CYS A 81 -2.06 -2.40 7.07
C CYS A 81 -3.03 -2.20 5.92
N VAL A 82 -3.63 -1.01 5.85
CA VAL A 82 -4.36 -0.55 4.67
C VAL A 82 -3.53 0.49 3.93
N VAL A 83 -3.27 0.22 2.64
CA VAL A 83 -2.49 1.10 1.77
C VAL A 83 -3.41 1.70 0.69
N ILE A 84 -3.69 3.00 0.81
CA ILE A 84 -4.45 3.77 -0.19
C ILE A 84 -3.54 4.43 -1.23
N GLY A 85 -4.05 4.62 -2.43
CA GLY A 85 -3.36 5.33 -3.51
C GLY A 85 -3.21 6.83 -3.25
N ARG A 86 -2.24 7.45 -3.93
CA ARG A 86 -1.82 8.85 -3.73
C ARG A 86 -2.96 9.88 -3.72
N ASN A 87 -3.96 9.69 -4.59
CA ASN A 87 -5.07 10.62 -4.84
C ASN A 87 -6.43 10.07 -4.38
N GLN A 88 -6.44 9.15 -3.42
CA GLN A 88 -7.68 8.61 -2.85
C GLN A 88 -8.15 9.39 -1.62
N ASN A 89 -9.43 9.21 -1.26
CA ASN A 89 -10.03 9.77 -0.06
C ASN A 89 -10.16 8.66 1.02
N PRO A 90 -9.45 8.76 2.17
CA PRO A 90 -9.50 7.73 3.21
C PRO A 90 -10.91 7.53 3.79
N TRP A 91 -11.66 8.63 3.97
CA TRP A 91 -13.04 8.62 4.45
C TRP A 91 -14.01 7.97 3.46
N LEU A 92 -13.67 7.81 2.18
CA LEU A 92 -14.49 7.11 1.18
C LEU A 92 -14.12 5.62 1.02
N GLU A 93 -12.84 5.31 1.25
CA GLU A 93 -12.23 4.03 0.88
C GLU A 93 -12.06 3.05 2.05
N THR A 94 -12.07 3.53 3.30
CA THR A 94 -11.67 2.75 4.48
C THR A 94 -12.59 2.99 5.69
N ASP A 95 -12.79 2.00 6.57
CA ASP A 95 -13.28 2.29 7.93
C ASP A 95 -12.08 2.66 8.80
N LEU A 96 -11.96 3.95 9.08
CA LEU A 96 -10.82 4.51 9.79
C LEU A 96 -10.79 4.14 11.28
N ARG A 97 -11.91 3.68 11.86
CA ARG A 97 -11.98 3.21 13.25
C ARG A 97 -11.55 1.75 13.40
N ALA A 98 -11.52 1.00 12.29
CA ALA A 98 -10.97 -0.35 12.25
C ALA A 98 -9.43 -0.36 12.12
N LEU A 99 -8.80 0.80 12.01
CA LEU A 99 -7.35 0.97 11.84
C LEU A 99 -6.71 1.54 13.10
N HIS A 100 -5.41 1.34 13.24
CA HIS A 100 -4.60 1.94 14.29
C HIS A 100 -4.75 3.49 14.29
N ASN A 101 -5.21 4.05 15.42
CA ASN A 101 -5.50 5.48 15.52
C ASN A 101 -4.27 6.32 15.86
N ASP A 102 -3.40 6.54 14.88
CA ASP A 102 -2.22 7.40 15.00
C ASP A 102 -2.51 8.93 14.95
N ARG A 103 -3.74 9.34 15.24
CA ARG A 103 -4.18 10.76 15.28
C ARG A 103 -4.13 11.34 16.68
N GLN A 104 -4.19 10.50 17.71
CA GLN A 104 -4.15 10.96 19.11
C GLN A 104 -2.70 11.02 19.61
N PRO A 105 -2.21 12.18 20.09
CA PRO A 105 -0.83 12.34 20.53
C PRO A 105 -0.52 11.67 21.88
N ASN A 106 -1.55 11.38 22.69
CA ASN A 106 -1.48 10.59 23.91
C ASN A 106 -2.63 9.57 23.90
N PRO A 107 -2.38 8.26 23.76
CA PRO A 107 -3.33 7.26 24.19
C PRO A 107 -3.27 7.22 25.73
N ASP A 108 -4.31 7.68 26.41
CA ASP A 108 -4.50 7.35 27.82
C ASP A 108 -4.60 5.83 27.93
N GLU A 109 -3.85 5.20 28.85
CA GLU A 109 -3.71 3.74 28.99
C GLU A 109 -5.05 2.99 29.23
N HIS A 110 -6.16 3.71 29.36
CA HIS A 110 -7.45 3.22 29.87
C HIS A 110 -8.56 3.13 28.81
N THR A 111 -8.34 3.63 27.58
CA THR A 111 -9.31 3.51 26.46
C THR A 111 -8.85 2.55 25.35
N HIS A 112 -7.80 1.76 25.61
CA HIS A 112 -7.46 0.62 24.76
C HIS A 112 -8.61 -0.41 24.75
N THR A 113 -9.32 -0.47 23.62
CA THR A 113 -9.82 -1.76 23.15
C THR A 113 -8.62 -2.71 23.07
N GLN A 114 -8.78 -3.93 23.58
CA GLN A 114 -7.70 -4.92 23.77
C GLN A 114 -7.23 -5.53 22.43
N LEU A 115 -6.76 -4.70 21.53
CA LEU A 115 -5.98 -5.07 20.36
C LEU A 115 -4.55 -4.65 20.66
N ASP A 116 -3.66 -5.63 20.82
CA ASP A 116 -2.25 -5.36 21.02
C ASP A 116 -1.73 -4.44 19.91
N GLN A 117 -0.84 -3.51 20.24
CA GLN A 117 -0.42 -2.46 19.30
C GLN A 117 0.17 -3.06 18.00
N ASP A 118 0.77 -4.26 18.09
CA ASP A 118 1.30 -5.04 16.97
C ASP A 118 0.24 -5.71 16.07
N GLU A 119 -0.99 -5.97 16.56
CA GLU A 119 -2.08 -6.56 15.76
C GLU A 119 -2.93 -5.50 15.03
N SER A 120 -2.86 -4.24 15.46
CA SER A 120 -3.69 -3.17 14.91
C SER A 120 -3.26 -2.73 13.49
N ALA A 121 -4.19 -2.79 12.52
CA ALA A 121 -3.87 -2.53 11.12
C ALA A 121 -3.54 -1.04 10.86
N VAL A 122 -2.31 -0.72 10.44
CA VAL A 122 -1.86 0.68 10.26
C VAL A 122 -2.36 1.31 8.95
N PHE A 123 -2.63 2.62 8.96
CA PHE A 123 -3.11 3.36 7.79
C PHE A 123 -1.98 4.03 7.00
N VAL A 124 -1.87 3.75 5.69
CA VAL A 124 -0.75 4.20 4.85
C VAL A 124 -1.23 4.80 3.53
N ARG A 125 -0.63 5.91 3.10
CA ARG A 125 -0.81 6.46 1.74
C ARG A 125 0.47 6.25 0.92
N ARG A 126 0.40 5.56 -0.21
CA ARG A 126 1.56 5.33 -1.09
C ARG A 126 1.79 6.47 -2.10
N ARG A 127 3.00 6.52 -2.69
CA ARG A 127 3.42 7.53 -3.68
C ARG A 127 2.97 7.25 -5.13
N SER A 128 2.29 6.13 -5.38
CA SER A 128 1.73 5.69 -6.67
C SER A 128 0.20 5.84 -6.72
N GLY A 129 -0.40 5.70 -7.91
CA GLY A 129 -1.86 5.72 -8.09
C GLY A 129 -2.55 4.40 -7.73
N GLY A 130 -3.82 4.25 -8.13
CA GLY A 130 -4.63 3.04 -7.94
C GLY A 130 -5.50 3.04 -6.67
N GLY A 131 -6.16 1.91 -6.41
CA GLY A 131 -7.13 1.72 -5.32
C GLY A 131 -6.53 1.37 -3.95
N ALA A 132 -7.41 1.21 -2.96
CA ALA A 132 -7.09 0.79 -1.61
C ALA A 132 -6.94 -0.72 -1.53
N VAL A 133 -5.93 -1.19 -0.79
CA VAL A 133 -5.65 -2.60 -0.56
C VAL A 133 -5.29 -2.81 0.91
N PHE A 134 -5.55 -4.00 1.42
CA PHE A 134 -5.08 -4.47 2.72
C PHE A 134 -3.90 -5.43 2.52
N HIS A 135 -2.91 -5.37 3.39
CA HIS A 135 -1.80 -6.32 3.45
C HIS A 135 -1.73 -6.94 4.84
N ASP A 136 -1.30 -8.20 4.88
CA ASP A 136 -0.85 -8.93 6.06
C ASP A 136 0.34 -9.84 5.67
N GLU A 137 0.77 -10.68 6.60
CA GLU A 137 1.85 -11.66 6.46
C GLU A 137 1.64 -12.62 5.29
N GLY A 138 0.39 -12.88 4.88
CA GLY A 138 0.03 -13.74 3.76
C GLY A 138 -0.03 -13.01 2.41
N ASN A 139 0.28 -11.72 2.36
CA ASN A 139 0.31 -10.90 1.15
C ASN A 139 1.74 -10.52 0.74
N LEU A 140 2.28 -11.16 -0.30
CA LEU A 140 3.56 -10.80 -0.90
C LEU A 140 3.40 -9.54 -1.75
N ASN A 141 4.25 -8.54 -1.53
CA ASN A 141 4.37 -7.39 -2.41
C ASN A 141 5.61 -7.55 -3.28
N TYR A 142 5.46 -7.26 -4.57
CA TYR A 142 6.56 -7.17 -5.52
C TYR A 142 6.62 -5.76 -6.08
N SER A 143 7.82 -5.22 -6.24
CA SER A 143 8.08 -3.95 -6.91
C SER A 143 9.17 -4.14 -7.93
N VAL A 144 8.86 -3.87 -9.19
CA VAL A 144 9.82 -3.91 -10.29
C VAL A 144 10.00 -2.52 -10.86
N ILE A 145 11.22 -2.00 -10.72
CA ILE A 145 11.61 -0.69 -11.23
C ILE A 145 12.49 -0.92 -12.45
N SER A 146 12.19 -0.23 -13.55
CA SER A 146 12.84 -0.46 -14.85
C SER A 146 12.94 0.84 -15.67
N PRO A 147 13.75 0.85 -16.74
CA PRO A 147 13.81 1.99 -17.66
C PRO A 147 12.44 2.21 -18.31
N ARG A 148 11.94 3.45 -18.33
CA ARG A 148 10.59 3.80 -18.80
C ARG A 148 10.33 3.38 -20.25
N THR A 149 11.37 3.34 -21.09
CA THR A 149 11.31 2.89 -22.49
C THR A 149 11.08 1.38 -22.64
N SER A 150 11.34 0.59 -21.60
CA SER A 150 11.22 -0.88 -21.59
C SER A 150 9.99 -1.39 -20.85
N PHE A 151 9.15 -0.47 -20.36
CA PHE A 151 8.04 -0.74 -19.46
C PHE A 151 6.71 -0.88 -20.22
N THR A 152 6.00 -1.97 -19.98
CA THR A 152 4.56 -2.13 -20.23
C THR A 152 3.89 -2.59 -18.94
N ARG A 153 2.59 -2.35 -18.80
CA ARG A 153 1.87 -2.64 -17.54
C ARG A 153 1.84 -4.13 -17.22
N ASP A 154 1.63 -4.97 -18.22
CA ASP A 154 1.50 -6.42 -18.05
C ASP A 154 2.84 -7.14 -17.81
N LYS A 155 3.97 -6.61 -18.34
CA LYS A 155 5.30 -7.26 -18.35
C LYS A 155 5.70 -7.93 -17.03
N HIS A 156 5.47 -7.26 -15.90
CA HIS A 156 5.84 -7.81 -14.58
C HIS A 156 4.70 -8.59 -13.90
N ALA A 157 3.44 -8.31 -14.26
CA ALA A 157 2.32 -9.15 -13.83
C ALA A 157 2.41 -10.54 -14.49
N GLU A 158 2.73 -10.60 -15.79
CA GLU A 158 3.04 -11.83 -16.52
C GLU A 158 4.26 -12.57 -15.96
N MET A 159 5.28 -11.83 -15.50
CA MET A 159 6.44 -12.40 -14.81
C MET A 159 6.05 -13.11 -13.52
N VAL A 160 5.15 -12.50 -12.74
CA VAL A 160 4.60 -13.13 -11.53
C VAL A 160 3.67 -14.30 -11.87
N VAL A 161 2.83 -14.20 -12.91
CA VAL A 161 2.03 -15.34 -13.41
C VAL A 161 2.89 -16.55 -13.76
N ARG A 162 4.00 -16.36 -14.50
CA ARG A 162 4.94 -17.47 -14.79
C ARG A 162 5.57 -18.06 -13.53
N ALA A 163 5.82 -17.25 -12.50
CA ALA A 163 6.31 -17.73 -11.21
C ALA A 163 5.25 -18.52 -10.42
N LEU A 164 3.97 -18.12 -10.50
CA LEU A 164 2.83 -18.82 -9.92
C LEU A 164 2.55 -20.15 -10.63
N HIS A 165 2.65 -20.18 -11.97
CA HIS A 165 2.56 -21.42 -12.76
C HIS A 165 3.62 -22.44 -12.34
N ARG A 166 4.86 -22.00 -12.07
CA ARG A 166 5.94 -22.85 -11.54
C ARG A 166 5.70 -23.34 -10.11
N ALA A 167 4.92 -22.61 -9.31
CA ALA A 167 4.53 -23.06 -7.98
C ALA A 167 3.42 -24.13 -8.05
N GLY A 168 2.51 -24.01 -9.02
CA GLY A 168 1.41 -24.95 -9.26
C GLY A 168 0.08 -24.27 -9.62
N ALA A 169 -0.04 -22.96 -9.41
CA ALA A 169 -1.25 -22.18 -9.70
C ALA A 169 -1.37 -21.83 -11.20
N ILE A 170 -1.46 -22.87 -12.04
CA ILE A 170 -1.48 -22.80 -13.51
C ILE A 170 -2.67 -22.03 -14.10
N ASN A 171 -3.75 -21.90 -13.33
CA ASN A 171 -5.00 -21.23 -13.69
C ASN A 171 -5.00 -19.72 -13.37
N THR A 172 -3.82 -19.12 -13.26
CA THR A 172 -3.62 -17.68 -13.06
C THR A 172 -3.29 -16.96 -14.36
N SER A 173 -3.81 -15.74 -14.53
CA SER A 173 -3.60 -14.91 -15.73
C SER A 173 -3.69 -13.42 -15.41
N VAL A 174 -3.17 -12.58 -16.31
CA VAL A 174 -3.33 -11.12 -16.25
C VAL A 174 -4.62 -10.72 -16.99
N ASN A 175 -5.43 -9.86 -16.39
CA ASN A 175 -6.65 -9.35 -17.02
C ASN A 175 -6.47 -7.98 -17.69
N GLU A 176 -7.50 -7.48 -18.37
CA GLU A 176 -7.48 -6.18 -19.09
C GLU A 176 -7.18 -4.96 -18.20
N ARG A 177 -7.33 -5.08 -16.87
CA ARG A 177 -7.00 -4.03 -15.89
C ARG A 177 -5.57 -4.14 -15.35
N HIS A 178 -4.78 -5.08 -15.89
CA HIS A 178 -3.43 -5.42 -15.45
C HIS A 178 -3.36 -6.02 -14.04
N ASP A 179 -4.49 -6.53 -13.51
CA ASP A 179 -4.55 -7.31 -12.27
C ASP A 179 -4.23 -8.79 -12.57
N ILE A 180 -3.64 -9.52 -11.63
CA ILE A 180 -3.58 -11.00 -11.73
C ILE A 180 -4.83 -11.59 -11.08
N VAL A 181 -5.47 -12.49 -11.81
CA VAL A 181 -6.66 -13.21 -11.39
C VAL A 181 -6.42 -14.72 -11.39
N ILE A 182 -7.27 -15.45 -10.68
CA ILE A 182 -7.34 -16.90 -10.68
C ILE A 182 -8.75 -17.34 -11.04
N THR A 183 -8.85 -18.28 -11.98
CA THR A 183 -10.13 -18.84 -12.44
C THR A 183 -10.08 -20.35 -12.18
N PRO A 184 -10.71 -20.86 -11.11
CA PRO A 184 -10.79 -22.30 -10.88
C PRO A 184 -11.63 -22.96 -11.99
N ASP A 185 -11.31 -24.21 -12.30
CA ASP A 185 -12.10 -25.02 -13.24
C ASP A 185 -13.55 -25.14 -12.73
N GLU A 186 -14.52 -25.18 -13.65
CA GLU A 186 -15.95 -25.20 -13.32
C GLU A 186 -16.30 -26.34 -12.35
N GLU A 187 -15.68 -27.52 -12.52
CA GLU A 187 -15.87 -28.70 -11.66
C GLU A 187 -15.35 -28.51 -10.22
N MET A 188 -14.44 -27.56 -9.99
CA MET A 188 -13.92 -27.24 -8.65
C MET A 188 -14.79 -26.24 -7.88
N ARG A 189 -15.83 -25.66 -8.48
CA ARG A 189 -16.75 -24.75 -7.77
C ARG A 189 -17.69 -25.52 -6.85
N LYS A 190 -17.48 -25.35 -5.54
CA LYS A 190 -18.35 -25.93 -4.49
C LYS A 190 -19.70 -25.20 -4.34
N ASP A 191 -19.80 -23.97 -4.81
CA ASP A 191 -21.02 -23.16 -4.81
C ASP A 191 -21.17 -22.49 -6.19
N PRO A 192 -22.29 -22.72 -6.92
CA PRO A 192 -22.53 -22.08 -8.22
C PRO A 192 -22.73 -20.55 -8.13
N ASN A 193 -22.97 -20.00 -6.93
CA ASN A 193 -23.06 -18.56 -6.70
C ASN A 193 -21.69 -17.91 -6.44
N GLU A 194 -20.63 -18.69 -6.22
CA GLU A 194 -19.29 -18.12 -6.11
C GLU A 194 -18.82 -17.54 -7.45
N PRO A 195 -18.18 -16.37 -7.46
CA PRO A 195 -17.89 -15.64 -8.69
C PRO A 195 -16.82 -16.33 -9.54
N PRO A 196 -17.09 -16.60 -10.84
CA PRO A 196 -16.21 -16.25 -11.95
C PRO A 196 -14.72 -16.49 -11.74
N THR A 197 -14.08 -15.38 -11.39
CA THR A 197 -12.65 -15.13 -11.50
C THR A 197 -12.24 -14.25 -10.33
N ARG A 198 -11.46 -14.79 -9.38
CA ARG A 198 -11.06 -14.09 -8.16
C ARG A 198 -9.76 -13.32 -8.39
N LYS A 199 -9.69 -12.06 -7.96
CA LYS A 199 -8.47 -11.26 -8.00
C LYS A 199 -7.49 -11.75 -6.93
N ILE A 200 -6.24 -12.02 -7.33
CA ILE A 200 -5.16 -12.42 -6.41
C ILE A 200 -4.06 -11.37 -6.32
N SER A 201 -3.92 -10.49 -7.32
CA SER A 201 -2.94 -9.40 -7.35
C SER A 201 -3.59 -8.11 -7.81
N GLY A 202 -3.34 -7.01 -7.09
CA GLY A 202 -3.66 -5.66 -7.55
C GLY A 202 -2.40 -4.91 -7.93
N SER A 203 -2.40 -4.31 -9.12
CA SER A 203 -1.24 -3.59 -9.68
C SER A 203 -1.38 -2.08 -9.54
N ALA A 204 -0.27 -1.40 -9.27
CA ALA A 204 -0.18 0.06 -9.30
C ALA A 204 1.17 0.54 -9.87
N PHE A 205 1.17 1.76 -10.41
CA PHE A 205 2.25 2.27 -11.23
C PHE A 205 2.68 3.68 -10.82
N LYS A 206 3.97 3.99 -10.98
CA LYS A 206 4.53 5.34 -10.87
C LYS A 206 5.57 5.55 -11.97
N LEU A 207 5.34 6.53 -12.83
CA LEU A 207 6.27 6.89 -13.91
C LEU A 207 7.02 8.17 -13.54
N THR A 208 8.34 8.16 -13.69
CA THR A 208 9.19 9.36 -13.59
C THR A 208 9.64 9.78 -15.00
N ARG A 209 10.60 10.72 -15.10
CA ARG A 209 11.16 11.14 -16.39
C ARG A 209 11.83 9.97 -17.14
N HIS A 210 12.59 9.15 -16.43
CA HIS A 210 13.44 8.10 -17.02
C HIS A 210 13.08 6.68 -16.59
N ARG A 211 12.37 6.51 -15.47
CA ARG A 211 12.12 5.20 -14.86
C ARG A 211 10.62 4.95 -14.69
N ALA A 212 10.25 3.68 -14.63
CA ALA A 212 8.91 3.21 -14.37
C ALA A 212 8.96 2.21 -13.22
N LEU A 213 8.13 2.45 -12.21
CA LEU A 213 7.84 1.53 -11.12
C LEU A 213 6.50 0.88 -11.38
N HIS A 214 6.48 -0.44 -11.31
CA HIS A 214 5.29 -1.25 -11.18
C HIS A 214 5.42 -2.04 -9.88
N HIS A 215 4.52 -1.80 -8.94
CA HIS A 215 4.35 -2.68 -7.79
C HIS A 215 2.99 -3.32 -7.77
N GLY A 216 2.91 -4.52 -7.18
CA GLY A 216 1.67 -5.23 -7.02
C GLY A 216 1.65 -6.05 -5.74
N THR A 217 0.43 -6.27 -5.25
CA THR A 217 0.17 -7.22 -4.17
C THR A 217 0.06 -8.64 -4.73
N CYS A 218 0.13 -9.66 -3.88
CA CYS A 218 -0.18 -11.03 -4.25
C CYS A 218 -0.67 -11.75 -2.99
N LEU A 219 -1.99 -12.00 -2.94
CA LEU A 219 -2.66 -12.75 -1.90
C LEU A 219 -2.24 -14.20 -1.99
N LEU A 220 -1.15 -14.53 -1.31
CA LEU A 220 -0.55 -15.85 -1.31
C LEU A 220 -1.33 -16.77 -0.37
N ASP A 221 -1.44 -16.37 0.90
CA ASP A 221 -2.21 -17.08 1.91
C ASP A 221 -2.64 -16.15 3.08
N SER A 222 -3.33 -15.04 2.76
CA SER A 222 -3.84 -14.10 3.78
C SER A 222 -4.89 -14.77 4.67
N PRO A 223 -4.71 -14.82 6.01
CA PRO A 223 -5.76 -15.30 6.92
C PRO A 223 -6.96 -14.35 6.99
N ASN A 224 -6.73 -13.04 6.79
CA ASN A 224 -7.75 -12.00 6.90
C ASN A 224 -8.62 -11.86 5.65
N ILE A 225 -8.47 -12.72 4.63
CA ILE A 225 -9.13 -12.55 3.31
C ILE A 225 -10.67 -12.45 3.38
N HIS A 226 -11.28 -13.02 4.41
CA HIS A 226 -12.73 -12.94 4.65
C HIS A 226 -13.16 -11.66 5.41
N ASP A 227 -12.27 -11.01 6.18
CA ASP A 227 -12.54 -9.80 6.97
C ASP A 227 -12.00 -8.50 6.32
N LEU A 228 -11.37 -8.56 5.13
CA LEU A 228 -10.90 -7.36 4.40
C LEU A 228 -12.00 -6.28 4.24
N GLY A 229 -13.27 -6.69 4.23
CA GLY A 229 -14.42 -5.81 4.18
C GLY A 229 -14.52 -4.86 5.38
N ARG A 230 -14.08 -5.28 6.58
CA ARG A 230 -14.06 -4.45 7.79
C ARG A 230 -13.16 -3.23 7.63
N PHE A 231 -12.01 -3.39 6.99
CA PHE A 231 -11.04 -2.31 6.79
C PHE A 231 -11.33 -1.45 5.55
N LEU A 232 -11.90 -2.04 4.49
CA LEU A 232 -12.08 -1.43 3.16
C LEU A 232 -13.54 -1.03 2.83
N ARG A 233 -14.40 -0.89 3.83
CA ARG A 233 -15.78 -0.40 3.70
C ARG A 233 -16.03 0.78 4.64
N SER A 234 -15.75 1.98 4.16
CA SER A 234 -16.12 3.21 4.85
C SER A 234 -17.63 3.23 5.22
N PRO A 235 -17.99 3.57 6.47
CA PRO A 235 -19.37 3.84 6.86
C PRO A 235 -19.92 5.11 6.18
N ALA A 236 -19.08 6.13 5.98
CA ALA A 236 -19.44 7.39 5.31
C ALA A 236 -19.58 7.31 3.79
N ARG A 237 -19.35 6.15 3.14
CA ARG A 237 -19.41 6.02 1.68
C ARG A 237 -20.76 6.44 1.07
N GLY A 238 -21.87 6.24 1.78
CA GLY A 238 -23.21 6.67 1.32
C GLY A 238 -23.46 8.18 1.39
N PHE A 239 -22.56 8.94 2.01
CA PHE A 239 -22.71 10.35 2.35
C PHE A 239 -21.67 11.25 1.66
N ILE A 240 -20.63 10.64 1.07
CA ILE A 240 -19.50 11.34 0.48
C ILE A 240 -19.63 11.45 -1.05
N LEU A 241 -19.42 12.66 -1.56
CA LEU A 241 -19.04 12.94 -2.94
C LEU A 241 -17.57 13.40 -2.93
N ALA A 242 -16.66 12.59 -3.49
CA ALA A 242 -15.25 12.92 -3.53
C ALA A 242 -14.74 13.11 -4.96
N LYS A 243 -13.82 14.06 -5.14
CA LYS A 243 -12.93 14.09 -6.30
C LYS A 243 -11.76 13.14 -6.00
N GLY A 244 -11.26 12.40 -6.99
CA GLY A 244 -10.11 11.50 -6.81
C GLY A 244 -10.25 10.17 -7.53
N VAL A 245 -9.45 9.19 -7.11
CA VAL A 245 -9.48 7.82 -7.63
C VAL A 245 -10.24 6.93 -6.65
N GLU A 246 -11.37 6.37 -7.08
CA GLU A 246 -12.09 5.35 -6.32
C GLU A 246 -11.50 3.95 -6.52
N SER A 247 -11.66 3.07 -5.52
CA SER A 247 -11.25 1.67 -5.67
C SER A 247 -12.27 0.86 -6.47
N VAL A 248 -11.79 0.15 -7.49
CA VAL A 248 -12.60 -0.84 -8.21
C VAL A 248 -12.68 -2.13 -7.38
N ARG A 249 -13.82 -2.34 -6.72
CA ARG A 249 -14.09 -3.56 -5.94
C ARG A 249 -14.08 -4.79 -6.84
N SER A 250 -13.57 -5.92 -6.33
CA SER A 250 -13.57 -7.21 -7.03
C SER A 250 -13.53 -8.34 -5.99
N PRO A 251 -14.16 -9.49 -6.24
CA PRO A 251 -13.96 -10.68 -5.41
C PRO A 251 -12.48 -11.09 -5.39
N VAL A 252 -11.97 -11.49 -4.23
CA VAL A 252 -10.57 -11.90 -4.05
C VAL A 252 -10.42 -13.36 -3.65
N GLY A 253 -9.22 -13.90 -3.80
CA GLY A 253 -8.84 -15.26 -3.39
C GLY A 253 -7.37 -15.34 -3.02
N ASN A 254 -7.00 -16.36 -2.22
CA ASN A 254 -5.60 -16.73 -1.99
C ASN A 254 -5.12 -17.69 -3.07
N VAL A 255 -3.85 -17.61 -3.45
CA VAL A 255 -3.17 -18.57 -4.34
C VAL A 255 -3.17 -19.97 -3.74
N SER A 256 -2.96 -20.09 -2.42
CA SER A 256 -2.93 -21.36 -1.67
C SER A 256 -4.14 -22.27 -1.97
N ARG A 257 -5.33 -21.69 -2.17
CA ARG A 257 -6.56 -22.43 -2.50
C ARG A 257 -6.50 -23.22 -3.81
N ALA A 258 -5.77 -22.73 -4.81
CA ALA A 258 -5.56 -23.45 -6.08
C ALA A 258 -4.39 -24.44 -6.03
N MET A 259 -3.69 -24.51 -4.89
CA MET A 259 -2.57 -25.41 -4.65
C MET A 259 -2.88 -26.43 -3.54
N ALA A 260 -4.15 -26.69 -3.24
CA ALA A 260 -4.56 -27.55 -2.12
C ALA A 260 -3.96 -28.97 -2.15
N ASP A 261 -3.68 -29.50 -3.34
CA ASP A 261 -3.08 -30.83 -3.56
C ASP A 261 -1.53 -30.78 -3.69
N THR A 262 -0.89 -29.65 -3.39
CA THR A 262 0.56 -29.43 -3.52
C THR A 262 1.12 -28.69 -2.31
N PHE A 263 2.38 -28.95 -1.94
CA PHE A 263 3.01 -28.23 -0.84
C PHE A 263 3.17 -26.73 -1.17
N PHE A 264 2.37 -25.89 -0.52
CA PHE A 264 2.45 -24.44 -0.66
C PHE A 264 3.60 -23.84 0.16
N SER A 265 4.40 -22.96 -0.44
CA SER A 265 5.44 -22.21 0.25
C SER A 265 5.56 -20.80 -0.32
N MET A 266 5.32 -19.79 0.54
CA MET A 266 5.52 -18.39 0.16
C MET A 266 6.97 -18.11 -0.26
N GLN A 267 7.96 -18.71 0.41
CA GLN A 267 9.36 -18.57 0.02
C GLN A 267 9.64 -19.23 -1.34
N GLY A 268 9.01 -20.38 -1.63
CA GLY A 268 9.08 -21.00 -2.96
C GLY A 268 8.51 -20.10 -4.06
N VAL A 269 7.40 -19.40 -3.79
CA VAL A 269 6.83 -18.40 -4.73
C VAL A 269 7.78 -17.22 -4.91
N MET A 270 8.36 -16.68 -3.83
CA MET A 270 9.37 -15.60 -3.91
C MET A 270 10.59 -16.02 -4.73
N ASP A 271 11.11 -17.24 -4.53
CA ASP A 271 12.25 -17.80 -5.25
C ASP A 271 11.95 -18.02 -6.74
N ASN A 272 10.70 -18.32 -7.11
CA ASN A 272 10.22 -18.38 -8.48
C ASN A 272 10.12 -16.99 -9.13
N VAL A 273 9.62 -15.98 -8.39
CA VAL A 273 9.54 -14.59 -8.88
C VAL A 273 10.93 -14.02 -9.13
N ILE A 274 11.89 -14.29 -8.24
CA ILE A 274 13.30 -13.91 -8.41
C ILE A 274 13.88 -14.59 -9.67
N GLU A 275 13.59 -15.86 -9.91
CA GLU A 275 14.11 -16.58 -11.09
C GLU A 275 13.49 -16.09 -12.40
N GLU A 276 12.19 -15.78 -12.43
CA GLU A 276 11.54 -15.18 -13.60
C GLU A 276 12.04 -13.75 -13.87
N PHE A 277 12.37 -12.96 -12.85
CA PHE A 277 13.06 -11.67 -13.03
C PHE A 277 14.48 -11.86 -13.61
N VAL A 278 15.24 -12.83 -13.09
CA VAL A 278 16.58 -13.16 -13.59
C VAL A 278 16.54 -13.59 -15.06
N ARG A 279 15.55 -14.40 -15.46
CA ARG A 279 15.30 -14.76 -16.86
C ARG A 279 14.91 -13.55 -17.72
N LEU A 280 13.95 -12.74 -17.25
CA LEU A 280 13.40 -11.60 -18.00
C LEU A 280 14.45 -10.53 -18.33
N TYR A 281 15.45 -10.35 -17.46
CA TYR A 281 16.49 -9.32 -17.60
C TYR A 281 17.89 -9.87 -17.91
N GLY A 282 18.06 -11.18 -18.08
CA GLY A 282 19.37 -11.79 -18.34
C GLY A 282 20.38 -11.57 -17.21
N VAL A 283 19.92 -11.60 -15.96
CA VAL A 283 20.73 -11.28 -14.78
C VAL A 283 21.78 -12.37 -14.53
N HIS A 284 22.97 -11.97 -14.07
CA HIS A 284 24.07 -12.90 -13.77
C HIS A 284 23.68 -13.95 -12.70
N SER A 285 24.02 -15.21 -12.93
CA SER A 285 23.60 -16.35 -12.08
C SER A 285 24.05 -16.26 -10.62
N ASP A 286 25.23 -15.70 -10.34
CA ASP A 286 25.67 -15.44 -8.95
C ASP A 286 24.67 -14.53 -8.19
N ALA A 287 23.97 -13.60 -8.85
CA ALA A 287 22.94 -12.78 -8.20
C ALA A 287 21.73 -13.61 -7.75
N LEU A 288 21.28 -14.56 -8.57
CA LEU A 288 20.21 -15.51 -8.21
C LEU A 288 20.60 -16.36 -7.00
N LEU A 289 21.85 -16.84 -6.97
CA LEU A 289 22.37 -17.64 -5.86
C LEU A 289 22.42 -16.84 -4.54
N ARG A 290 22.80 -15.56 -4.61
CA ARG A 290 22.79 -14.65 -3.44
C ARG A 290 21.36 -14.33 -3.01
N ALA A 291 20.47 -13.99 -3.95
CA ALA A 291 19.07 -13.67 -3.66
C ALA A 291 18.35 -14.82 -2.94
N ARG A 292 18.45 -16.05 -3.42
CA ARG A 292 17.82 -17.23 -2.77
C ARG A 292 18.37 -17.53 -1.37
N ARG A 293 19.60 -17.09 -1.06
CA ARG A 293 20.23 -17.27 0.26
C ARG A 293 20.08 -16.05 1.18
N ALA A 294 19.51 -14.95 0.70
CA ALA A 294 19.52 -13.67 1.39
C ALA A 294 18.77 -13.70 2.74
N ARG A 295 17.76 -14.57 2.89
CA ARG A 295 17.02 -14.80 4.15
C ARG A 295 17.62 -15.88 5.07
N ALA A 296 18.62 -16.62 4.61
CA ALA A 296 19.27 -17.71 5.36
C ALA A 296 20.66 -17.31 5.92
N LEU A 297 21.06 -16.05 5.71
CA LEU A 297 22.33 -15.48 6.14
C LEU A 297 22.04 -14.21 6.96
N GLU A 298 23.04 -13.74 7.70
CA GLU A 298 22.97 -12.41 8.32
C GLU A 298 22.73 -11.31 7.25
N PRO A 299 22.18 -10.14 7.64
CA PRO A 299 21.94 -9.06 6.70
C PRO A 299 23.22 -8.63 5.97
N GLU A 300 23.33 -9.02 4.70
CA GLU A 300 24.49 -8.75 3.84
C GLU A 300 24.04 -8.29 2.45
N ILE A 301 24.89 -7.47 1.82
CA ILE A 301 24.71 -7.02 0.44
C ILE A 301 25.86 -7.52 -0.40
N PHE A 302 25.56 -8.35 -1.38
CA PHE A 302 26.53 -8.84 -2.35
C PHE A 302 26.49 -8.00 -3.61
N ALA A 303 27.64 -7.71 -4.20
CA ALA A 303 27.69 -7.08 -5.51
C ALA A 303 28.76 -7.70 -6.42
N GLY A 304 28.41 -7.80 -7.70
CA GLY A 304 29.35 -8.02 -8.79
C GLY A 304 29.65 -6.72 -9.55
N ASP A 305 30.30 -6.84 -10.71
CA ASP A 305 30.60 -5.67 -11.56
C ASP A 305 29.30 -4.99 -12.04
N SER A 306 28.28 -5.77 -12.44
CA SER A 306 27.02 -5.28 -13.04
C SER A 306 25.74 -5.49 -12.22
N TRP A 307 25.84 -6.12 -11.04
CA TRP A 307 24.67 -6.52 -10.25
C TRP A 307 24.85 -6.30 -8.75
N VAL A 308 23.73 -6.22 -8.03
CA VAL A 308 23.64 -6.15 -6.55
C VAL A 308 22.53 -7.09 -6.07
N SER A 309 22.74 -7.80 -4.97
CA SER A 309 21.70 -8.60 -4.33
C SER A 309 21.90 -8.68 -2.82
N GLY A 310 20.83 -8.53 -2.05
CA GLY A 310 20.91 -8.59 -0.58
C GLY A 310 19.58 -8.38 0.13
N THR A 311 19.64 -8.33 1.46
CA THR A 311 18.52 -7.94 2.31
C THR A 311 18.57 -6.46 2.71
N VAL A 312 17.40 -5.91 3.02
CA VAL A 312 17.19 -4.53 3.49
C VAL A 312 16.10 -4.51 4.56
N GLY A 313 15.95 -3.41 5.31
CA GLY A 313 14.91 -3.27 6.33
C GLY A 313 15.14 -2.05 7.22
N GLU A 314 14.84 -2.17 8.51
CA GLU A 314 14.95 -1.09 9.52
C GLU A 314 16.30 -0.37 9.50
N ALA A 315 17.41 -1.13 9.38
CA ALA A 315 18.76 -0.58 9.32
C ALA A 315 18.94 0.46 8.21
N GLN A 316 18.29 0.31 7.04
CA GLN A 316 18.31 1.34 6.00
C GLN A 316 17.44 2.56 6.35
N GLY A 317 16.35 2.37 7.09
CA GLY A 317 15.54 3.48 7.61
C GLY A 317 16.29 4.35 8.63
N GLU A 318 17.11 3.71 9.47
CA GLU A 318 17.94 4.37 10.48
C GLU A 318 19.21 5.02 9.89
N GLN A 319 19.88 4.34 8.95
CA GLN A 319 21.25 4.69 8.53
C GLN A 319 21.31 5.52 7.25
N GLU A 320 20.27 5.51 6.40
CA GLU A 320 20.21 6.31 5.18
C GLU A 320 19.23 7.48 5.35
N PRO A 321 19.71 8.73 5.50
CA PRO A 321 18.86 9.90 5.79
C PRO A 321 17.74 10.13 4.77
N ALA A 322 17.92 9.76 3.50
CA ALA A 322 16.87 9.87 2.49
C ALA A 322 15.69 8.90 2.75
N ILE A 323 15.97 7.71 3.28
CA ILE A 323 14.95 6.71 3.64
C ILE A 323 14.29 7.10 4.96
N GLY A 324 15.06 7.51 5.97
CA GLY A 324 14.54 8.03 7.25
C GLY A 324 13.59 9.23 7.05
N LYS A 325 13.95 10.18 6.18
CA LYS A 325 13.06 11.27 5.77
C LYS A 325 11.80 10.76 5.06
N GLY A 326 11.95 9.75 4.20
CA GLY A 326 10.82 9.08 3.53
C GLY A 326 9.83 8.46 4.52
N ILE A 327 10.32 7.82 5.59
CA ILE A 327 9.51 7.21 6.65
C ILE A 327 8.78 8.30 7.44
N ALA A 328 9.49 9.36 7.85
CA ALA A 328 8.91 10.49 8.56
C ALA A 328 7.81 11.20 7.75
N GLU A 329 8.02 11.38 6.43
CA GLU A 329 6.98 11.89 5.53
C GLU A 329 5.76 10.96 5.53
N LEU A 330 5.94 9.65 5.28
CA LEU A 330 4.81 8.72 5.18
C LEU A 330 4.01 8.56 6.48
N ARG A 331 4.67 8.67 7.64
CA ARG A 331 4.04 8.63 8.97
C ARG A 331 3.34 9.93 9.36
N SER A 332 3.61 11.05 8.69
CA SER A 332 2.98 12.35 9.00
C SER A 332 1.48 12.35 8.73
N LEU A 333 0.71 13.03 9.58
CA LEU A 333 -0.73 13.25 9.38
C LEU A 333 -0.99 14.04 8.08
N ASP A 334 -0.13 15.01 7.76
CA ASP A 334 -0.25 15.78 6.52
C ASP A 334 -0.13 14.88 5.27
N TRP A 335 0.85 13.97 5.22
CA TRP A 335 0.93 13.03 4.11
C TRP A 335 -0.27 12.07 4.04
N LYS A 336 -0.68 11.53 5.19
CA LYS A 336 -1.81 10.59 5.29
C LYS A 336 -3.13 11.23 4.86
N TYR A 337 -3.43 12.46 5.31
CA TYR A 337 -4.77 13.04 5.24
C TYR A 337 -4.87 14.34 4.40
N THR A 338 -3.93 15.29 4.48
CA THR A 338 -4.05 16.58 3.75
C THR A 338 -3.79 16.45 2.23
N GLN A 339 -3.26 15.29 1.82
CA GLN A 339 -3.16 14.87 0.42
C GLN A 339 -4.49 14.43 -0.22
N THR A 340 -5.58 14.38 0.55
CA THR A 340 -6.91 14.04 0.07
C THR A 340 -7.45 15.13 -0.85
N PRO A 341 -7.90 14.82 -2.09
CA PRO A 341 -8.54 15.82 -2.94
C PRO A 341 -9.86 16.31 -2.33
N GLN A 342 -10.36 17.46 -2.79
CA GLN A 342 -11.58 18.06 -2.25
C GLN A 342 -12.78 17.11 -2.33
N PHE A 343 -13.54 17.02 -1.25
CA PHE A 343 -14.77 16.25 -1.16
C PHE A 343 -15.84 16.98 -0.33
N THR A 344 -17.07 16.51 -0.42
CA THR A 344 -18.17 16.89 0.47
C THR A 344 -18.72 15.66 1.19
N PHE A 345 -19.14 15.84 2.43
CA PHE A 345 -20.00 14.92 3.19
C PHE A 345 -21.36 15.58 3.34
N SER A 346 -22.47 14.85 3.16
CA SER A 346 -23.82 15.39 3.34
C SER A 346 -24.82 14.32 3.77
N THR A 347 -25.56 14.57 4.86
CA THR A 347 -26.68 13.72 5.34
C THR A 347 -27.96 13.86 4.52
N TYR A 348 -27.98 14.76 3.54
CA TYR A 348 -29.09 14.99 2.61
C TYR A 348 -28.59 15.08 1.15
N PRO A 349 -29.45 14.83 0.15
CA PRO A 349 -29.12 15.08 -1.26
C PRO A 349 -28.82 16.58 -1.49
N ILE A 350 -27.85 16.87 -2.36
CA ILE A 350 -27.45 18.23 -2.75
C ILE A 350 -27.47 18.35 -4.28
N GLU A 351 -27.43 19.56 -4.84
CA GLU A 351 -27.47 19.77 -6.29
C GLU A 351 -26.37 19.00 -7.05
N ASP A 352 -25.13 19.07 -6.54
CA ASP A 352 -23.97 18.34 -7.07
C ASP A 352 -24.04 16.80 -6.89
N ASP A 353 -24.96 16.31 -6.04
CA ASP A 353 -25.10 14.89 -5.68
C ASP A 353 -26.52 14.57 -5.19
N PRO A 354 -27.45 14.29 -6.14
CA PRO A 354 -28.86 14.05 -5.83
C PRO A 354 -29.14 12.62 -5.33
N ARG A 355 -28.12 11.80 -5.03
CA ARG A 355 -28.35 10.42 -4.53
C ARG A 355 -29.06 10.46 -3.18
N GLU A 356 -30.08 9.61 -3.01
CA GLU A 356 -30.69 9.40 -1.69
C GLU A 356 -29.64 8.96 -0.66
N ARG A 357 -29.80 9.43 0.58
CA ARG A 357 -28.88 9.14 1.68
C ARG A 357 -29.42 8.02 2.56
N PRO A 358 -28.56 7.18 3.17
CA PRO A 358 -29.00 6.27 4.22
C PRO A 358 -29.68 7.06 5.36
N PRO A 359 -30.72 6.50 6.00
CA PRO A 359 -31.44 7.19 7.06
C PRO A 359 -30.54 7.50 8.26
N LEU A 360 -30.80 8.63 8.91
CA LEU A 360 -30.16 8.99 10.18
C LEU A 360 -30.66 8.09 11.33
N PRO A 361 -29.87 7.93 12.41
CA PRO A 361 -30.32 7.27 13.63
C PRO A 361 -31.62 7.88 14.17
N SER A 362 -32.49 7.05 14.75
CA SER A 362 -33.77 7.49 15.32
C SER A 362 -33.66 8.38 16.56
N SER A 363 -32.45 8.56 17.13
CA SER A 363 -32.20 9.53 18.20
C SER A 363 -31.99 10.96 17.67
N LEU A 364 -31.74 11.14 16.37
CA LEU A 364 -31.62 12.45 15.74
C LEU A 364 -32.97 12.90 15.15
N PRO A 365 -33.36 14.19 15.29
CA PRO A 365 -34.51 14.75 14.59
C PRO A 365 -34.44 14.54 13.07
N SER A 366 -35.57 14.29 12.40
CA SER A 366 -35.64 14.15 10.93
C SER A 366 -35.30 15.45 10.17
N SER A 367 -35.39 16.58 10.87
CA SER A 367 -34.91 17.89 10.44
C SER A 367 -33.38 18.01 10.43
N THR A 368 -32.64 17.10 11.06
CA THR A 368 -31.16 17.18 11.15
C THR A 368 -30.52 17.24 9.77
N ARG A 369 -29.66 18.24 9.57
CA ARG A 369 -28.83 18.42 8.39
C ARG A 369 -27.38 18.52 8.83
N ALA A 370 -26.49 17.85 8.12
CA ALA A 370 -25.06 17.99 8.32
C ALA A 370 -24.35 17.87 6.97
N PHE A 371 -23.75 18.98 6.54
CA PHE A 371 -22.95 19.13 5.35
C PHE A 371 -21.56 19.64 5.74
N LEU A 372 -20.52 19.10 5.10
CA LEU A 372 -19.14 19.53 5.22
C LEU A 372 -18.51 19.58 3.83
N ARG A 373 -17.77 20.64 3.50
CA ARG A 373 -16.83 20.68 2.37
C ARG A 373 -15.41 20.70 2.90
N VAL A 374 -14.60 19.74 2.46
CA VAL A 374 -13.25 19.51 2.98
C VAL A 374 -12.23 19.64 1.85
N LYS A 375 -11.17 20.42 2.07
CA LYS A 375 -10.09 20.66 1.11
C LYS A 375 -8.75 20.66 1.81
N HIS A 376 -7.77 19.92 1.28
CA HIS A 376 -6.46 19.71 1.94
C HIS A 376 -6.58 19.22 3.39
N GLY A 377 -7.59 18.40 3.68
CA GLY A 377 -7.86 17.88 5.03
C GLY A 377 -8.52 18.87 6.00
N ALA A 378 -8.71 20.14 5.64
CA ALA A 378 -9.40 21.14 6.45
C ALA A 378 -10.85 21.35 6.00
N ILE A 379 -11.76 21.58 6.94
CA ILE A 379 -13.14 22.00 6.68
C ILE A 379 -13.10 23.46 6.20
N ILE A 380 -13.68 23.73 5.02
CA ILE A 380 -13.74 25.09 4.43
C ILE A 380 -15.17 25.64 4.35
N GLU A 381 -16.16 24.80 4.61
CA GLU A 381 -17.59 25.11 4.57
C GLU A 381 -18.31 24.04 5.37
N SER A 382 -19.33 24.42 6.13
CA SER A 382 -20.16 23.47 6.88
C SER A 382 -21.53 24.07 7.11
N ASP A 383 -22.57 23.26 6.98
CA ASP A 383 -23.95 23.61 7.29
C ASP A 383 -24.51 22.48 8.15
N ILE A 384 -24.71 22.75 9.45
CA ILE A 384 -25.11 21.76 10.45
C ILE A 384 -26.21 22.36 11.32
N SER A 385 -27.37 21.72 11.33
CA SER A 385 -28.54 22.15 12.10
C SER A 385 -29.38 20.94 12.53
N VAL A 386 -30.20 21.13 13.57
CA VAL A 386 -31.15 20.12 14.08
C VAL A 386 -32.59 20.61 14.04
N SER A 387 -32.81 21.92 13.97
CA SER A 387 -34.14 22.54 13.93
C SER A 387 -34.88 22.30 12.61
N SER A 388 -36.21 22.20 12.68
CA SER A 388 -37.12 22.27 11.53
C SER A 388 -37.54 23.70 11.16
N ASP A 389 -37.30 24.68 12.04
CA ASP A 389 -37.48 26.10 11.76
C ASP A 389 -36.29 26.64 10.96
N GLU A 390 -36.56 27.28 9.83
CA GLU A 390 -35.54 27.74 8.87
C GLU A 390 -34.65 28.86 9.44
N SER A 391 -35.19 29.76 10.25
CA SER A 391 -34.42 30.86 10.85
C SER A 391 -33.45 30.31 11.91
N LEU A 392 -33.93 29.44 12.78
CA LEU A 392 -33.13 28.80 13.81
C LEU A 392 -32.10 27.82 13.21
N ALA A 393 -32.46 27.08 12.17
CA ALA A 393 -31.53 26.20 11.46
C ALA A 393 -30.38 27.01 10.81
N SER A 394 -30.69 28.16 10.20
CA SER A 394 -29.69 29.07 9.63
C SER A 394 -28.77 29.67 10.70
N GLU A 395 -29.30 30.03 11.87
CA GLU A 395 -28.48 30.47 13.01
C GLU A 395 -27.53 29.37 13.49
N GLN A 396 -28.07 28.16 13.73
CA GLN A 396 -27.30 26.98 14.13
C GLN A 396 -26.16 26.69 13.16
N ALA A 397 -26.46 26.62 11.85
CA ALA A 397 -25.46 26.35 10.80
C ALA A 397 -24.36 27.41 10.76
N SER A 398 -24.71 28.71 10.82
CA SER A 398 -23.76 29.82 10.84
C SER A 398 -22.80 29.76 12.02
N ARG A 399 -23.32 29.43 13.22
CA ARG A 399 -22.53 29.38 14.46
C ARG A 399 -21.64 28.14 14.53
N VAL A 400 -22.16 26.97 14.15
CA VAL A 400 -21.36 25.75 14.02
C VAL A 400 -20.25 25.91 12.97
N HIS A 401 -20.51 26.63 11.87
CA HIS A 401 -19.48 26.93 10.88
C HIS A 401 -18.34 27.80 11.42
N GLN A 402 -18.62 28.80 12.26
CA GLN A 402 -17.58 29.62 12.88
C GLN A 402 -16.61 28.79 13.75
N VAL A 403 -17.06 27.68 14.34
CA VAL A 403 -16.23 26.76 15.13
C VAL A 403 -15.47 25.76 14.25
N LEU A 404 -16.11 25.21 13.21
CA LEU A 404 -15.52 24.18 12.33
C LEU A 404 -14.60 24.73 11.25
N ASN A 405 -14.73 25.99 10.83
CA ASN A 405 -13.96 26.53 9.71
C ASN A 405 -12.44 26.49 9.95
N GLY A 406 -11.69 25.98 8.98
CA GLY A 406 -10.24 25.80 9.04
C GLY A 406 -9.77 24.57 9.81
N GLN A 407 -10.66 23.88 10.53
CA GLN A 407 -10.30 22.73 11.38
C GLN A 407 -9.94 21.52 10.53
N LYS A 408 -8.84 20.84 10.88
CA LYS A 408 -8.37 19.64 10.18
C LYS A 408 -9.23 18.44 10.58
N LEU A 409 -10.03 17.91 9.66
CA LEU A 409 -11.00 16.83 9.91
C LEU A 409 -10.38 15.57 10.56
N HIS A 410 -9.12 15.26 10.22
CA HIS A 410 -8.41 14.09 10.75
C HIS A 410 -7.80 14.32 12.16
N GLU A 411 -7.93 15.52 12.72
CA GLU A 411 -7.53 15.87 14.08
C GLU A 411 -8.76 16.03 15.01
N ILE A 412 -9.99 15.95 14.47
CA ILE A 412 -11.24 16.03 15.25
C ILE A 412 -11.62 14.64 15.77
N THR A 413 -11.31 14.36 17.04
CA THR A 413 -11.76 13.17 17.76
C THR A 413 -13.26 13.21 18.08
N CYS A 414 -13.84 12.10 18.51
CA CYS A 414 -15.23 12.03 18.97
C CYS A 414 -15.54 13.07 20.08
N ASP A 415 -14.69 13.16 21.09
CA ASP A 415 -14.84 14.16 22.17
C ASP A 415 -14.71 15.59 21.64
N ARG A 416 -13.78 15.81 20.70
CA ARG A 416 -13.60 17.11 20.07
C ARG A 416 -14.80 17.51 19.19
N TRP A 417 -15.48 16.54 18.55
CA TRP A 417 -16.77 16.77 17.90
C TRP A 417 -17.84 17.23 18.90
N ILE A 418 -17.90 16.61 20.10
CA ILE A 418 -18.84 17.00 21.16
C ILE A 418 -18.58 18.44 21.59
N GLU A 419 -17.34 18.76 21.99
CA GLU A 419 -16.94 20.11 22.40
C GLU A 419 -17.30 21.18 21.34
N MET A 420 -16.97 20.91 20.08
CA MET A 420 -17.13 21.88 18.99
C MET A 420 -18.60 22.08 18.60
N LEU A 421 -19.42 21.03 18.61
CA LEU A 421 -20.85 21.18 18.36
C LEU A 421 -21.55 21.83 19.56
N GLN A 422 -21.23 21.44 20.81
CA GLN A 422 -21.74 22.12 22.00
C GLN A 422 -21.43 23.62 21.96
N GLN A 423 -20.20 24.01 21.59
CA GLN A 423 -19.83 25.42 21.40
C GLN A 423 -20.64 26.10 20.28
N GLY A 424 -20.88 25.42 19.15
CA GLY A 424 -21.64 25.95 18.02
C GLY A 424 -23.12 26.16 18.32
N PHE A 425 -23.76 25.20 19.01
CA PHE A 425 -25.18 25.24 19.38
C PHE A 425 -25.48 26.03 20.67
N ALA A 426 -24.47 26.39 21.48
CA ALA A 426 -24.65 27.00 22.80
C ALA A 426 -25.55 28.25 22.81
N GLY A 427 -26.74 28.18 23.43
CA GLY A 427 -27.67 29.30 23.43
C GLY A 427 -28.34 29.56 22.08
N THR A 428 -28.51 28.51 21.27
CA THR A 428 -29.59 28.40 20.28
C THR A 428 -30.71 27.54 20.88
N ASP A 429 -31.96 27.87 20.61
CA ASP A 429 -33.09 27.03 21.05
C ASP A 429 -33.13 25.71 20.27
N GLY A 430 -33.88 24.72 20.78
CA GLY A 430 -34.20 23.48 20.07
C GLY A 430 -33.05 22.47 19.89
N ALA A 431 -31.84 22.78 20.35
CA ALA A 431 -30.70 21.88 20.38
C ALA A 431 -30.40 21.45 21.83
N ASP A 432 -31.09 20.41 22.32
CA ASP A 432 -30.79 19.79 23.61
C ASP A 432 -29.40 19.13 23.59
N GLU A 433 -28.71 19.16 24.72
CA GLU A 433 -27.33 18.66 24.88
C GLU A 433 -27.21 17.20 24.42
N PHE A 434 -28.21 16.37 24.73
CA PHE A 434 -28.28 14.98 24.28
C PHE A 434 -28.31 14.84 22.75
N ILE A 435 -29.04 15.70 22.03
CA ILE A 435 -29.11 15.66 20.56
C ILE A 435 -27.77 16.09 19.95
N VAL A 436 -27.13 17.10 20.55
CA VAL A 436 -25.82 17.60 20.12
C VAL A 436 -24.73 16.53 20.31
N GLU A 437 -24.72 15.84 21.46
CA GLU A 437 -23.82 14.72 21.70
C GLU A 437 -24.05 13.56 20.74
N ASP A 438 -25.30 13.16 20.48
CA ASP A 438 -25.59 12.06 19.56
C ASP A 438 -25.23 12.42 18.11
N LEU A 439 -25.39 13.68 17.70
CA LEU A 439 -24.93 14.17 16.41
C LEU A 439 -23.39 14.16 16.31
N ALA A 440 -22.70 14.60 17.38
CA ALA A 440 -21.24 14.54 17.46
C ALA A 440 -20.72 13.11 17.38
N ARG A 441 -21.29 12.17 18.15
CA ARG A 441 -20.98 10.74 18.11
C ARG A 441 -21.26 10.15 16.73
N TYR A 442 -22.35 10.55 16.07
CA TYR A 442 -22.66 10.10 14.72
C TYR A 442 -21.61 10.58 13.71
N LEU A 443 -21.27 11.88 13.70
CA LEU A 443 -20.26 12.43 12.80
C LEU A 443 -18.86 11.85 13.07
N GLY A 444 -18.47 11.70 14.34
CA GLY A 444 -17.23 11.04 14.75
C GLY A 444 -17.16 9.60 14.25
N ASN A 445 -18.22 8.80 14.45
CA ASN A 445 -18.28 7.42 13.95
C ASN A 445 -18.16 7.32 12.41
N MET A 446 -18.71 8.30 11.69
CA MET A 446 -18.70 8.32 10.23
C MET A 446 -17.36 8.79 9.66
N LEU A 447 -16.70 9.75 10.33
CA LEU A 447 -15.48 10.41 9.85
C LEU A 447 -14.19 9.90 10.54
N GLY A 448 -14.32 8.94 11.47
CA GLY A 448 -13.21 8.31 12.17
C GLY A 448 -12.58 9.21 13.24
N GLY A 449 -13.41 9.93 14.00
CA GLY A 449 -13.00 10.59 15.25
C GLY A 449 -12.89 9.61 16.41
#